data_AF-A0A7S0W5F4-F1
#
_entry.id   AF-A0A7S0W5F4-F1
#
_cell.length_a   1.000
_cell.length_b   1.000
_cell.length_c   1.000
_cell.angle_alpha   90.00
_cell.angle_beta   90.00
_cell.angle_gamma   90.00
#
_symmetry.space_group_name_H-M   'P 1'
#
loop_
_entity.id
_entity.type
_entity.pdbx_description
1 polymer ?
#
loop_
_entity_poly.entity_id
_entity_poly.type
_entity_poly.pdbx_seq_one_letter_code
_entity_poly.pdbx_strand_id
1 'polypeptide(L)'
;MAHVMKKARAGWPKGRVDTGAPLEGHTLAMVFEKSSTRTRFSFDMAMRQLGGSSITATSNDMQLGRGETVEDTARVLSRFVDAVMIRANDHSDVETFAEHATVPVINGLTDRSHPCQIMADLQTLEEHGLTLEGARLAWVGDGNNVCA
;
A
#
# COMPACT_ATOMS: atom_id res chain seq x y z
N MET A 1 -4.94 -13.63 -10.89
CA MET A 1 -4.61 -13.97 -9.48
C MET A 1 -5.51 -13.25 -8.48
N ALA A 2 -5.61 -11.91 -8.45
CA ALA A 2 -6.42 -11.15 -7.47
C ALA A 2 -7.93 -11.49 -7.47
N HIS A 3 -8.57 -11.52 -8.65
CA HIS A 3 -9.99 -11.91 -8.80
C HIS A 3 -10.29 -13.30 -8.23
N VAL A 4 -9.39 -14.26 -8.44
CA VAL A 4 -9.53 -15.63 -7.96
C VAL A 4 -9.45 -15.67 -6.44
N MET A 5 -8.46 -14.98 -5.85
CA MET A 5 -8.31 -14.90 -4.39
C MET A 5 -9.52 -14.24 -3.73
N LYS A 6 -10.02 -13.13 -4.28
CA LYS A 6 -11.21 -12.45 -3.73
C LYS A 6 -12.45 -13.33 -3.79
N LYS A 7 -12.67 -14.05 -4.90
CA LYS A 7 -13.77 -15.03 -5.03
C LYS A 7 -13.62 -16.19 -4.04
N ALA A 8 -12.39 -16.70 -3.85
CA ALA A 8 -12.12 -17.79 -2.91
C ALA A 8 -12.42 -17.40 -1.45
N ARG A 9 -12.22 -16.12 -1.08
CA ARG A 9 -12.53 -15.58 0.25
C ARG A 9 -14.03 -15.30 0.47
N ALA A 10 -14.91 -15.53 -0.52
CA ALA A 10 -16.34 -15.27 -0.38
C ALA A 10 -16.96 -16.11 0.75
N GLY A 11 -17.73 -15.48 1.64
CA GLY A 11 -18.34 -16.13 2.79
C GLY A 11 -17.40 -16.42 3.97
N TRP A 12 -16.11 -16.10 3.87
CA TRP A 12 -15.16 -16.30 4.97
C TRP A 12 -15.23 -15.17 6.01
N PRO A 13 -14.91 -15.46 7.28
CA PRO A 13 -14.54 -14.42 8.24
C PRO A 13 -13.38 -13.59 7.70
N LYS A 14 -13.43 -12.26 7.86
CA LYS A 14 -12.45 -11.34 7.25
C LYS A 14 -11.02 -11.56 7.76
N GLY A 15 -10.83 -12.03 8.98
CA GLY A 15 -9.50 -12.29 9.54
C GLY A 15 -8.93 -13.68 9.24
N ARG A 16 -9.62 -14.52 8.45
CA ARG A 16 -9.12 -15.87 8.13
C ARG A 16 -7.87 -15.75 7.25
N VAL A 17 -6.82 -16.47 7.63
CA VAL A 17 -5.59 -16.61 6.84
C VAL A 17 -5.84 -17.50 5.62
N ASP A 18 -5.32 -17.10 4.48
CA ASP A 18 -5.39 -17.85 3.23
C ASP A 18 -4.64 -19.18 3.35
N THR A 19 -5.18 -20.21 2.69
CA THR A 19 -4.49 -21.50 2.58
C THR A 19 -3.11 -21.32 1.93
N GLY A 20 -2.07 -21.81 2.60
CA GLY A 20 -0.68 -21.68 2.15
C GLY A 20 0.06 -20.46 2.69
N ALA A 21 -0.64 -19.50 3.31
CA ALA A 21 -0.04 -18.36 4.04
C ALA A 21 1.20 -17.77 3.34
N PRO A 22 1.08 -17.24 2.11
CA PRO A 22 2.22 -16.96 1.24
C PRO A 22 3.19 -15.89 1.78
N LEU A 23 2.79 -15.10 2.77
CA LEU A 23 3.61 -14.11 3.46
C LEU A 23 3.89 -14.50 4.92
N GLU A 24 3.74 -15.77 5.27
CA GLU A 24 4.14 -16.26 6.60
C GLU A 24 5.60 -15.88 6.88
N GLY A 25 5.85 -15.38 8.08
CA GLY A 25 7.16 -14.88 8.50
C GLY A 25 7.57 -13.52 7.94
N HIS A 26 6.81 -12.93 7.01
CA HIS A 26 7.13 -11.63 6.42
C HIS A 26 6.42 -10.48 7.14
N THR A 27 7.10 -9.33 7.25
CA THR A 27 6.62 -8.13 7.92
C THR A 27 6.61 -6.93 6.98
N LEU A 28 5.49 -6.19 6.99
CA LEU A 28 5.33 -4.91 6.30
C LEU A 28 5.42 -3.75 7.29
N ALA A 29 6.37 -2.83 7.11
CA ALA A 29 6.29 -1.53 7.76
C ALA A 29 5.31 -0.63 7.01
N MET A 30 4.44 0.07 7.74
CA MET A 30 3.49 1.03 7.20
C MET A 30 3.76 2.41 7.80
N VAL A 31 4.35 3.30 7.00
CA VAL A 31 4.75 4.66 7.38
C VAL A 31 3.70 5.66 6.91
N PHE A 32 3.17 6.46 7.84
CA PHE A 32 2.13 7.45 7.57
C PHE A 32 2.56 8.86 8.00
N GLU A 33 2.79 9.75 7.05
CA GLU A 33 2.92 11.18 7.34
C GLU A 33 1.56 11.84 7.60
N LYS A 34 0.53 11.32 6.92
CA LYS A 34 -0.88 11.71 7.11
C LYS A 34 -1.72 10.49 7.36
N SER A 35 -2.55 10.55 8.41
CA SER A 35 -3.41 9.44 8.82
C SER A 35 -4.38 9.02 7.71
N SER A 36 -4.64 7.72 7.62
CA SER A 36 -5.63 7.14 6.71
C SER A 36 -6.17 5.81 7.20
N THR A 37 -7.47 5.80 7.53
CA THR A 37 -8.14 4.59 7.98
C THR A 37 -8.19 3.53 6.88
N ARG A 38 -8.54 3.90 5.65
CA ARG A 38 -8.71 2.94 4.54
C ARG A 38 -7.39 2.30 4.15
N THR A 39 -6.35 3.10 3.94
CA THR A 39 -5.02 2.60 3.58
C THR A 39 -4.49 1.71 4.70
N ARG A 40 -4.55 2.16 5.97
CA ARG A 40 -4.08 1.36 7.10
C ARG A 40 -4.80 0.02 7.18
N PHE A 41 -6.13 0.02 7.26
CA PHE A 41 -6.89 -1.23 7.46
C PHE A 41 -6.77 -2.19 6.28
N SER A 42 -6.70 -1.68 5.04
CA SER A 42 -6.59 -2.53 3.85
C SER A 42 -5.23 -3.25 3.79
N PHE A 43 -4.12 -2.54 3.96
CA PHE A 43 -2.78 -3.15 3.98
C PHE A 43 -2.59 -4.08 5.19
N ASP A 44 -3.02 -3.65 6.37
CA ASP A 44 -2.93 -4.41 7.62
C ASP A 44 -3.72 -5.74 7.52
N MET A 45 -4.94 -5.69 6.98
CA MET A 45 -5.74 -6.89 6.75
C MET A 45 -5.17 -7.75 5.63
N ALA A 46 -4.62 -7.16 4.56
CA ALA A 46 -3.98 -7.91 3.48
C ALA A 46 -2.79 -8.73 4.00
N MET A 47 -1.91 -8.13 4.80
CA MET A 47 -0.79 -8.85 5.42
C MET A 47 -1.26 -9.99 6.29
N ARG A 48 -2.23 -9.74 7.18
CA ARG A 48 -2.79 -10.81 8.05
C ARG A 48 -3.44 -11.93 7.26
N GLN A 49 -4.25 -11.61 6.25
CA GLN A 49 -4.88 -12.62 5.39
C GLN A 49 -3.84 -13.45 4.62
N LEU A 50 -2.70 -12.87 4.27
CA LEU A 50 -1.61 -13.58 3.61
C LEU A 50 -0.66 -14.30 4.59
N GLY A 51 -0.94 -14.25 5.90
CA GLY A 51 -0.14 -14.92 6.95
C GLY A 51 1.03 -14.10 7.49
N GLY A 52 1.22 -12.88 7.02
CA GLY A 52 2.28 -11.98 7.47
C GLY A 52 1.86 -11.06 8.61
N SER A 53 2.79 -10.20 9.00
CA SER A 53 2.62 -9.20 10.04
C SER A 53 2.83 -7.78 9.51
N SER A 54 2.39 -6.80 10.27
CA SER A 54 2.45 -5.39 9.91
C SER A 54 2.78 -4.54 11.12
N ILE A 55 3.65 -3.53 10.92
CA ILE A 55 4.02 -2.54 11.93
C ILE A 55 3.57 -1.19 11.40
N THR A 56 2.78 -0.45 12.18
CA THR A 56 2.34 0.91 11.80
C THR A 56 3.18 1.94 12.54
N ALA A 57 3.71 2.91 11.82
CA ALA A 57 4.38 4.07 12.38
C ALA A 57 3.80 5.35 11.76
N THR A 58 3.47 6.33 12.59
CA THR A 58 2.99 7.64 12.15
C THR A 58 4.10 8.69 12.27
N SER A 59 3.93 9.85 11.66
CA SER A 59 4.85 11.00 11.83
C SER A 59 5.09 11.40 13.30
N ASN A 60 4.16 11.10 14.20
CA ASN A 60 4.35 11.31 15.64
C ASN A 60 5.21 10.22 16.31
N ASP A 61 5.26 9.02 15.72
CA ASP A 61 6.02 7.87 16.24
C ASP A 61 7.45 7.82 15.67
N MET A 62 7.67 8.47 14.52
CA MET A 62 8.94 8.43 13.79
C MET A 62 9.78 9.70 13.99
N GLN A 63 11.09 9.55 13.86
CA GLN A 63 12.04 10.68 13.86
C GLN A 63 12.24 11.31 12.48
N LEU A 64 11.50 10.83 11.46
CA LEU A 64 11.40 11.44 10.13
C LEU A 64 11.04 12.93 10.26
N GLY A 65 11.96 13.81 9.86
CA GLY A 65 11.79 15.27 9.97
C GLY A 65 12.05 15.87 11.36
N ARG A 66 12.36 15.06 12.38
CA ARG A 66 12.80 15.50 13.73
C ARG A 66 14.29 15.27 14.01
N GLY A 67 15.04 14.82 13.01
CA GLY A 67 16.48 14.62 13.09
C GLY A 67 16.99 13.43 12.28
N GLU A 68 16.11 12.52 11.86
CA GLU A 68 16.45 11.41 10.97
C GLU A 68 16.07 11.74 9.52
N THR A 69 16.99 11.47 8.60
CA THR A 69 16.81 11.67 7.17
C THR A 69 15.96 10.53 6.57
N VAL A 70 15.30 10.78 5.44
CA VAL A 70 14.49 9.75 4.75
C VAL A 70 15.38 8.55 4.37
N GLU A 71 16.60 8.84 3.96
CA GLU A 71 17.65 7.91 3.56
C GLU A 71 18.09 7.00 4.71
N ASP A 72 18.29 7.57 5.91
CA ASP A 72 18.69 6.80 7.08
C ASP A 72 17.54 5.90 7.55
N THR A 73 16.31 6.43 7.59
CA THR A 73 15.14 5.62 7.91
C THR A 73 14.96 4.47 6.92
N ALA A 74 15.14 4.71 5.62
CA ALA A 74 15.07 3.67 4.60
C ALA A 74 16.09 2.55 4.83
N ARG A 75 17.35 2.91 5.13
CA ARG A 75 18.41 1.93 5.43
C ARG A 75 18.12 1.14 6.69
N VAL A 76 17.62 1.80 7.74
CA VAL A 76 17.32 1.17 9.03
C VAL A 76 16.14 0.21 8.90
N LEU A 77 15.01 0.66 8.34
CA LEU A 77 13.82 -0.19 8.18
C LEU A 77 14.09 -1.41 7.29
N SER A 78 14.92 -1.26 6.25
CA SER A 78 15.32 -2.38 5.39
C SER A 78 16.05 -3.52 6.12
N ARG A 79 16.52 -3.30 7.36
CA ARG A 79 17.15 -4.34 8.20
C ARG A 79 16.19 -5.04 9.14
N PHE A 80 14.96 -4.55 9.24
CA PHE A 80 13.97 -5.03 10.21
C PHE A 80 12.71 -5.61 9.57
N VAL A 81 12.37 -5.20 8.35
CA VAL A 81 11.14 -5.61 7.67
C VAL A 81 11.42 -6.06 6.25
N ASP A 82 10.46 -6.77 5.65
CA ASP A 82 10.58 -7.37 4.32
C ASP A 82 9.98 -6.48 3.22
N ALA A 83 9.16 -5.50 3.59
CA ALA A 83 8.62 -4.48 2.69
C ALA A 83 8.23 -3.23 3.48
N VAL A 84 8.12 -2.10 2.78
CA VAL A 84 7.63 -0.83 3.33
C VAL A 84 6.50 -0.27 2.46
N MET A 85 5.41 0.14 3.08
CA MET A 85 4.39 0.99 2.45
C MET A 85 4.49 2.39 3.04
N ILE A 86 4.56 3.40 2.18
CA ILE A 86 4.73 4.79 2.58
C ILE A 86 3.56 5.60 2.05
N ARG A 87 2.95 6.37 2.94
CA ARG A 87 2.03 7.45 2.59
C ARG A 87 2.67 8.78 2.99
N ALA A 88 3.24 9.45 2.01
CA ALA A 88 3.96 10.71 2.16
C ALA A 88 3.13 11.88 1.64
N ASN A 89 3.49 13.09 2.07
CA ASN A 89 2.95 14.31 1.47
C ASN A 89 3.59 14.53 0.10
N ASP A 90 4.92 14.46 0.01
CA ASP A 90 5.67 14.74 -1.20
C ASP A 90 6.13 13.45 -1.89
N HIS A 91 5.92 13.35 -3.21
CA HIS A 91 6.32 12.17 -3.98
C HIS A 91 7.83 11.88 -3.93
N SER A 92 8.66 12.93 -3.84
CA SER A 92 10.11 12.82 -3.76
C SER A 92 10.58 12.04 -2.55
N ASP A 93 9.83 12.04 -1.44
CA ASP A 93 10.18 11.29 -0.24
C ASP A 93 10.04 9.79 -0.49
N VAL A 94 9.03 9.38 -1.26
CA VAL A 94 8.86 7.98 -1.65
C VAL A 94 9.96 7.54 -2.62
N GLU A 95 10.32 8.39 -3.59
CA GLU A 95 11.42 8.12 -4.54
C GLU A 95 12.76 7.99 -3.80
N THR A 96 13.08 8.93 -2.93
CA THR A 96 14.30 8.92 -2.11
C THR A 96 14.34 7.70 -1.19
N PHE A 97 13.23 7.38 -0.54
CA PHE A 97 13.16 6.19 0.31
C PHE A 97 13.41 4.92 -0.51
N ALA A 98 12.80 4.81 -1.70
CA ALA A 98 12.98 3.66 -2.58
C ALA A 98 14.42 3.53 -3.11
N GLU A 99 15.12 4.65 -3.36
CA GLU A 99 16.52 4.66 -3.77
C GLU A 99 17.46 4.08 -2.69
N HIS A 100 17.15 4.30 -1.41
CA HIS A 100 18.01 3.88 -0.29
C HIS A 100 17.53 2.62 0.44
N ALA A 101 16.31 2.15 0.17
CA ALA A 101 15.81 0.90 0.71
C ALA A 101 16.39 -0.30 -0.04
N THR A 102 16.62 -1.40 0.69
CA THR A 102 17.01 -2.70 0.09
C THR A 102 15.84 -3.68 0.03
N VAL A 103 14.63 -3.21 0.34
CA VAL A 103 13.36 -3.97 0.33
C VAL A 103 12.32 -3.23 -0.51
N PRO A 104 11.26 -3.91 -1.01
CA PRO A 104 10.23 -3.27 -1.82
C PRO A 104 9.54 -2.12 -1.09
N VAL A 105 9.34 -1.01 -1.81
CA VAL A 105 8.63 0.18 -1.34
C VAL A 105 7.32 0.36 -2.12
N ILE A 106 6.21 0.51 -1.40
CA ILE A 106 4.87 0.64 -1.97
C ILE A 106 4.34 2.05 -1.67
N ASN A 107 4.01 2.81 -2.73
CA ASN A 107 3.35 4.11 -2.59
C ASN A 107 1.87 3.92 -2.20
N GLY A 108 1.55 4.21 -0.93
CA GLY A 108 0.20 4.16 -0.39
C GLY A 108 -0.67 5.38 -0.72
N LEU A 109 -0.05 6.55 -0.99
CA LEU A 109 -0.60 7.79 -1.54
C LEU A 109 0.49 8.89 -1.43
N THR A 110 0.58 9.75 -2.44
CA THR A 110 1.38 10.99 -2.46
C THR A 110 0.55 12.16 -3.01
N ASP A 111 1.05 13.38 -2.96
CA ASP A 111 0.51 14.54 -3.70
C ASP A 111 0.39 14.29 -5.21
N ARG A 112 1.31 13.51 -5.79
CA ARG A 112 1.35 13.22 -7.22
C ARG A 112 0.49 12.05 -7.68
N SER A 113 0.46 10.95 -6.93
CA SER A 113 -0.20 9.71 -7.38
C SER A 113 -0.79 8.86 -6.26
N HIS A 114 -1.84 8.11 -6.58
CA HIS A 114 -2.45 7.11 -5.70
C HIS A 114 -2.65 5.75 -6.41
N PRO A 115 -1.58 5.00 -6.70
CA PRO A 115 -1.65 3.81 -7.57
C PRO A 115 -2.53 2.69 -6.99
N CYS A 116 -2.52 2.49 -5.67
CA CYS A 116 -3.35 1.47 -5.03
C CYS A 116 -4.86 1.71 -5.22
N GLN A 117 -5.30 2.97 -5.28
CA GLN A 117 -6.70 3.31 -5.54
C GLN A 117 -7.07 2.93 -6.97
N ILE A 118 -6.25 3.28 -7.95
CA ILE A 118 -6.47 2.96 -9.37
C ILE A 118 -6.55 1.45 -9.59
N MET A 119 -5.65 0.68 -8.97
CA MET A 119 -5.71 -0.78 -9.05
C MET A 119 -7.04 -1.34 -8.49
N ALA A 120 -7.56 -0.76 -7.40
CA ALA A 120 -8.85 -1.15 -6.85
C ALA A 120 -10.04 -0.73 -7.75
N ASP A 121 -9.97 0.44 -8.37
CA ASP A 121 -10.99 0.96 -9.28
C ASP A 121 -11.06 0.11 -10.56
N LEU A 122 -9.92 -0.20 -11.17
CA LEU A 122 -9.83 -1.07 -12.33
C LEU A 122 -10.36 -2.47 -12.04
N GLN A 123 -9.99 -3.05 -10.89
CA GLN A 123 -10.55 -4.33 -10.46
C GLN A 123 -12.08 -4.26 -10.32
N THR A 124 -12.60 -3.15 -9.78
CA THR A 124 -14.05 -2.95 -9.60
C THR A 124 -14.76 -2.87 -10.95
N LEU A 125 -14.19 -2.17 -11.93
CA LEU A 125 -14.74 -2.07 -13.27
C LEU A 125 -14.81 -3.44 -13.97
N GLU A 126 -13.74 -4.24 -13.88
CA GLU A 126 -13.71 -5.61 -14.40
C GLU A 126 -14.79 -6.50 -13.75
N GLU A 127 -14.98 -6.38 -12.43
CA GLU A 127 -16.00 -7.14 -11.70
C GLU A 127 -17.44 -6.74 -12.11
N HIS A 128 -17.64 -5.53 -12.61
CA HIS A 128 -18.91 -5.05 -13.15
C HIS A 128 -19.05 -5.28 -14.66
N GLY A 129 -18.18 -6.11 -15.24
CA GLY A 129 -18.28 -6.56 -16.63
C GLY A 129 -17.67 -5.62 -17.66
N LEU A 130 -16.91 -4.60 -17.24
CA LEU A 130 -16.17 -3.76 -18.17
C LEU A 130 -14.89 -4.47 -18.65
N THR A 131 -14.72 -4.59 -19.96
CA THR A 131 -13.40 -4.93 -20.55
C THR A 131 -12.55 -3.67 -20.58
N LEU A 132 -11.44 -3.67 -19.82
CA LEU A 132 -10.55 -2.50 -19.71
C LEU A 132 -9.86 -2.14 -21.03
N GLU A 133 -9.49 -3.15 -21.82
CA GLU A 133 -8.86 -2.95 -23.12
C GLU A 133 -9.81 -2.20 -24.06
N GLY A 134 -9.41 -1.01 -24.50
CA GLY A 134 -10.23 -0.12 -25.33
C GLY A 134 -11.38 0.57 -24.58
N ALA A 135 -11.48 0.44 -23.26
CA ALA A 135 -12.48 1.13 -22.46
C ALA A 135 -12.31 2.65 -22.56
N ARG A 136 -13.44 3.35 -22.55
CA ARG A 136 -13.49 4.81 -22.45
C ARG A 136 -13.99 5.18 -21.07
N LEU A 137 -13.11 5.74 -20.26
CA LEU A 137 -13.40 6.22 -18.92
C LEU A 137 -13.40 7.76 -18.93
N ALA A 138 -14.39 8.36 -18.29
CA ALA A 138 -14.47 9.80 -18.11
C ALA A 138 -14.27 10.13 -16.63
N TRP A 139 -13.26 10.94 -16.32
CA TRP A 139 -13.09 11.57 -15.01
C TRP A 139 -13.69 12.97 -15.06
N VAL A 140 -14.57 13.30 -14.11
CA VAL A 140 -15.20 14.62 -14.03
C VAL A 140 -15.00 15.17 -12.62
N GLY A 141 -14.21 16.23 -12.50
CA GLY A 141 -13.82 16.85 -11.23
C GLY A 141 -12.36 17.29 -11.23
N ASP A 142 -11.78 17.41 -10.05
CA ASP A 142 -10.41 17.88 -9.88
C ASP A 142 -9.37 16.88 -10.43
N GLY A 143 -8.35 17.40 -11.10
CA GLY A 143 -7.17 16.65 -11.55
C GLY A 143 -6.18 16.38 -10.41
N ASN A 144 -6.61 15.60 -9.41
CA ASN A 144 -5.81 15.29 -8.23
C ASN A 144 -4.98 14.00 -8.42
N ASN A 145 -4.31 13.54 -7.36
CA ASN A 145 -3.49 12.32 -7.32
C ASN A 145 -4.20 11.00 -7.71
N VAL A 146 -5.54 10.98 -7.81
CA VAL A 146 -6.29 9.85 -8.36
C VAL A 146 -6.51 10.01 -9.87
N CYS A 147 -6.57 11.23 -10.37
CA CYS A 147 -6.72 11.51 -11.81
C CYS A 147 -5.38 11.52 -12.58
N ALA A 148 -4.25 11.55 -11.87
CA ALA A 148 -2.91 11.73 -12.41
C ALA A 148 -2.20 10.42 -12.80
#